data_AF-A0A3M1FHK9-F1
#
_entry.id   AF-A0A3M1FHK9-F1
#
_cell.length_a   1.000
_cell.length_b   1.000
_cell.length_c   1.000
_cell.angle_alpha   90.00
_cell.angle_beta   90.00
_cell.angle_gamma   90.00
#
_symmetry.space_group_name_H-M   'P 1'
#
loop_
_entity.id
_entity.type
_entity.pdbx_description
1 polymer ?
#
loop_
_entity_poly.entity_id
_entity_poly.type
_entity_poly.pdbx_seq_one_letter_code
_entity_poly.pdbx_strand_id
1 'polypeptide(L)'
;DNALFRGDELAGIIDLYYACNAPWLYDLAVMVNDWARDEDNRYDLERVRAIMQAYQQVRPLTELEQAEWAAAQRMAALRFWLSRLKDKVLPREGELTTIKDPDVFKQVLLHHRAEPLPHFV
;
A
#
# COMPACT_ATOMS: atom_id res chain seq x y z
N ASP A 1 1.21 2.21 -11.53
CA ASP A 1 2.24 1.74 -12.48
C ASP A 1 2.23 0.22 -12.63
N ASN A 2 2.01 -0.54 -11.56
CA ASN A 2 2.08 -2.03 -11.60
C ASN A 2 0.84 -2.76 -12.12
N ALA A 3 -0.22 -2.04 -12.50
CA ALA A 3 -1.46 -2.59 -13.06
C ALA A 3 -1.76 -1.95 -14.41
N LEU A 4 -1.92 -2.79 -15.43
CA LEU A 4 -2.18 -2.40 -16.81
C LEU A 4 -3.67 -2.50 -17.11
N PHE A 5 -4.22 -1.49 -17.78
CA PHE A 5 -5.64 -1.41 -18.13
C PHE A 5 -5.85 -1.29 -19.64
N ARG A 6 -6.95 -1.87 -20.14
CA ARG A 6 -7.49 -1.61 -21.49
C ARG A 6 -8.87 -0.97 -21.32
N GLY A 7 -8.94 0.35 -21.44
CA GLY A 7 -10.12 1.08 -20.98
C GLY A 7 -10.28 0.92 -19.47
N ASP A 8 -11.46 0.49 -19.03
CA ASP A 8 -11.77 0.26 -17.61
C ASP A 8 -11.48 -1.19 -17.15
N GLU A 9 -10.99 -2.06 -18.04
CA GLU A 9 -10.71 -3.46 -17.73
C GLU A 9 -9.24 -3.66 -17.34
N LEU A 10 -9.02 -4.33 -16.21
CA LEU A 10 -7.69 -4.78 -15.80
C LEU A 10 -7.18 -5.85 -16.77
N ALA A 11 -6.09 -5.55 -17.47
CA ALA A 11 -5.49 -6.41 -18.49
C ALA A 11 -4.26 -7.19 -18.01
N GLY A 12 -3.61 -6.74 -16.93
CA GLY A 12 -2.46 -7.46 -16.37
C GLY A 12 -1.82 -6.79 -15.16
N ILE A 13 -1.05 -7.59 -14.42
CA ILE A 13 -0.20 -7.17 -13.29
C ILE A 13 1.26 -7.48 -13.67
N ILE A 14 2.15 -6.52 -13.43
CA ILE A 14 3.56 -6.60 -13.81
C ILE A 14 4.48 -6.37 -12.60
N ASP A 15 5.80 -6.37 -12.82
CA ASP A 15 6.84 -6.04 -11.83
C ASP A 15 6.85 -6.91 -10.55
N LEU A 16 6.75 -8.24 -10.75
CA LEU A 16 6.70 -9.24 -9.67
C LEU A 16 8.05 -9.53 -8.98
N TYR A 17 9.07 -8.67 -9.14
CA TYR A 17 10.42 -8.88 -8.58
C TYR A 17 10.46 -8.89 -7.05
N TYR A 18 9.44 -8.32 -6.39
CA TYR A 18 9.27 -8.34 -4.94
C TYR A 18 8.25 -9.38 -4.44
N ALA A 19 7.77 -10.26 -5.32
CA ALA A 19 6.86 -11.34 -4.90
C ALA A 19 7.54 -12.26 -3.88
N CYS A 20 6.81 -12.61 -2.84
CA CYS A 20 7.31 -13.49 -1.77
C CYS A 20 6.14 -14.17 -1.05
N ASN A 21 6.46 -15.13 -0.17
CA ASN A 21 5.48 -15.70 0.74
C ASN A 21 5.34 -14.81 1.97
N ALA A 22 4.17 -14.19 2.13
CA ALA A 22 3.82 -13.31 3.23
C ALA A 22 2.30 -13.39 3.51
N PRO A 23 1.80 -12.84 4.63
CA PRO A 23 0.36 -12.74 4.87
C PRO A 23 -0.33 -11.91 3.77
N TRP A 24 -1.43 -12.41 3.20
CA TRP A 24 -2.17 -11.72 2.13
C TRP A 24 -2.63 -10.30 2.52
N LEU A 25 -2.95 -10.10 3.79
CA LEU A 25 -3.32 -8.79 4.34
C LEU A 25 -2.26 -7.71 4.08
N TYR A 26 -0.98 -8.08 4.00
CA TYR A 26 0.11 -7.16 3.73
C TYR A 26 -0.02 -6.54 2.33
N ASP A 27 -0.26 -7.34 1.30
CA ASP A 27 -0.40 -6.83 -0.08
C ASP A 27 -1.65 -5.97 -0.24
N LEU A 28 -2.76 -6.34 0.43
CA LEU A 28 -3.96 -5.50 0.48
C LEU A 28 -3.65 -4.14 1.13
N ALA A 29 -2.87 -4.15 2.21
CA ALA A 29 -2.47 -2.93 2.89
C ALA A 29 -1.54 -2.04 2.03
N VAL A 30 -0.62 -2.65 1.28
CA VAL A 30 0.21 -1.95 0.28
C VAL A 30 -0.67 -1.29 -0.78
N MET A 31 -1.65 -2.03 -1.33
CA MET A 31 -2.54 -1.50 -2.35
C MET A 31 -3.38 -0.32 -1.84
N VAL A 32 -3.98 -0.44 -0.64
CA VAL A 32 -4.74 0.67 -0.04
C VAL A 32 -3.85 1.87 0.24
N ASN A 33 -2.65 1.64 0.78
CA ASN A 33 -1.69 2.72 1.04
C ASN A 33 -1.23 3.46 -0.21
N ASP A 34 -1.30 2.86 -1.39
CA ASP A 34 -0.84 3.49 -2.61
C ASP A 34 -1.99 4.04 -3.47
N TRP A 35 -3.11 3.33 -3.57
CA TRP A 35 -4.17 3.63 -4.55
C TRP A 35 -5.39 4.35 -3.96
N ALA A 36 -5.57 4.34 -2.64
CA ALA A 36 -6.73 4.91 -1.98
C ALA A 36 -6.45 6.27 -1.31
N ARG A 37 -5.38 6.97 -1.70
CA ARG A 37 -5.01 8.30 -1.20
C ARG A 37 -4.80 9.30 -2.34
N ASP A 38 -5.00 10.58 -2.03
CA ASP A 38 -4.66 11.70 -2.91
C ASP A 38 -3.19 12.13 -2.79
N GLU A 39 -2.81 13.18 -3.53
CA GLU A 39 -1.45 13.74 -3.52
C GLU A 39 -1.05 14.34 -2.16
N ASP A 40 -2.03 14.74 -1.35
CA ASP A 40 -1.87 15.26 0.01
C ASP A 40 -1.83 14.15 1.08
N ASN A 41 -1.84 12.88 0.67
CA ASN A 41 -1.93 11.68 1.52
C ASN A 41 -3.22 11.55 2.33
N ARG A 42 -4.32 12.15 1.88
CA ARG A 42 -5.64 11.94 2.49
C ARG A 42 -6.30 10.74 1.85
N TYR A 43 -6.90 9.89 2.68
CA TYR A 43 -7.60 8.70 2.20
C TYR A 43 -8.99 9.04 1.66
N ASP A 44 -9.26 8.54 0.45
CA ASP A 44 -10.60 8.48 -0.12
C ASP A 44 -11.31 7.24 0.44
N LEU A 45 -12.16 7.46 1.44
CA LEU A 45 -12.86 6.36 2.12
C LEU A 45 -13.83 5.60 1.21
N GLU A 46 -14.30 6.20 0.12
CA GLU A 46 -15.12 5.49 -0.86
C GLU A 46 -14.27 4.50 -1.66
N ARG A 47 -13.06 4.90 -2.07
CA ARG A 47 -12.09 3.97 -2.69
C ARG A 47 -11.65 2.86 -1.75
N VAL A 48 -11.34 3.18 -0.49
CA VAL A 48 -10.98 2.15 0.50
C VAL A 48 -12.13 1.15 0.63
N ARG A 49 -13.37 1.63 0.79
CA ARG A 49 -14.54 0.75 0.87
C ARG A 49 -14.72 -0.12 -0.37
N ALA A 50 -14.58 0.45 -1.57
CA ALA A 50 -14.72 -0.28 -2.83
C ALA A 50 -13.66 -1.39 -2.97
N ILE A 51 -12.39 -1.07 -2.65
CA ILE A 51 -11.29 -2.04 -2.63
C ILE A 51 -11.60 -3.20 -1.67
N MET A 52 -11.97 -2.87 -0.43
CA MET A 52 -12.22 -3.88 0.61
C MET A 52 -13.41 -4.78 0.22
N GLN A 53 -14.50 -4.20 -0.27
CA GLN A 53 -15.67 -4.97 -0.72
C GLN A 53 -15.35 -5.89 -1.89
N ALA A 54 -14.65 -5.39 -2.92
CA ALA A 54 -14.26 -6.19 -4.07
C ALA A 54 -13.31 -7.34 -3.69
N TYR A 55 -12.33 -7.07 -2.82
CA TYR A 55 -11.41 -8.10 -2.34
C TYR A 55 -12.15 -9.21 -1.56
N GLN A 56 -13.03 -8.83 -0.64
CA GLN A 56 -13.78 -9.79 0.19
C GLN A 56 -14.79 -10.64 -0.58
N GLN A 57 -15.27 -10.19 -1.74
CA GLN A 57 -16.12 -11.02 -2.63
C GLN A 57 -15.38 -12.24 -3.18
N VAL A 58 -14.06 -12.16 -3.35
CA VAL A 58 -13.23 -13.27 -3.82
C VAL A 58 -12.62 -14.02 -2.65
N ARG A 59 -12.13 -13.30 -1.63
CA ARG A 59 -11.51 -13.86 -0.43
C ARG A 59 -11.90 -13.05 0.81
N PRO A 60 -12.86 -13.55 1.61
CA PRO A 60 -13.20 -12.93 2.89
C PRO A 60 -11.99 -12.81 3.82
N LEU A 61 -11.90 -11.70 4.55
CA LEU A 61 -10.89 -11.55 5.58
C LEU A 61 -11.26 -12.42 6.79
N THR A 62 -10.27 -13.12 7.33
CA THR A 62 -10.42 -13.81 8.62
C THR A 62 -10.60 -12.82 9.77
N GLU A 63 -11.13 -13.27 10.90
CA GLU A 63 -11.26 -12.43 12.10
C GLU A 63 -9.90 -11.84 12.53
N LEU A 64 -8.83 -12.62 12.45
CA LEU A 64 -7.48 -12.16 12.74
C LEU A 64 -7.03 -11.06 11.78
N GLU A 65 -7.30 -11.21 10.48
CA GLU A 65 -6.92 -10.20 9.50
C GLU A 65 -7.70 -8.90 9.66
N GLN A 66 -8.97 -8.98 10.04
CA GLN A 66 -9.77 -7.81 10.37
C GLN A 66 -9.20 -7.09 11.60
N ALA A 67 -8.85 -7.84 12.66
CA ALA A 67 -8.24 -7.28 13.87
C ALA A 67 -6.86 -6.66 13.63
N GLU A 68 -6.07 -7.24 12.72
CA GLU A 68 -4.71 -6.80 12.39
C GLU A 68 -4.65 -5.76 11.25
N TRP A 69 -5.79 -5.29 10.74
CA TRP A 69 -5.84 -4.38 9.60
C TRP A 69 -5.03 -3.10 9.84
N ALA A 70 -5.22 -2.45 10.99
CA ALA A 70 -4.47 -1.25 11.34
C ALA A 70 -2.96 -1.50 11.48
N ALA A 71 -2.56 -2.68 11.95
CA ALA A 71 -1.15 -3.06 12.05
C ALA A 71 -0.54 -3.30 10.66
N ALA A 72 -1.26 -3.96 9.76
CA ALA A 72 -0.84 -4.19 8.38
C ALA A 72 -0.64 -2.87 7.62
N GLN A 73 -1.57 -1.91 7.76
CA GLN A 73 -1.45 -0.56 7.18
C GLN A 73 -0.15 0.15 7.61
N ARG A 74 0.18 0.09 8.90
CA ARG A 74 1.43 0.67 9.44
C ARG A 74 2.66 -0.08 8.96
N MET A 75 2.61 -1.42 8.91
CA MET A 75 3.72 -2.25 8.45
C MET A 75 4.06 -1.97 6.97
N ALA A 76 3.04 -1.89 6.12
CA ALA A 76 3.19 -1.52 4.72
C ALA A 76 3.81 -0.12 4.58
N ALA A 77 3.27 0.89 5.28
CA ALA A 77 3.81 2.25 5.24
C ALA A 77 5.26 2.34 5.71
N LEU A 78 5.58 1.66 6.82
CA LEU A 78 6.94 1.59 7.37
C LEU A 78 7.92 0.96 6.37
N ARG A 79 7.57 -0.15 5.73
CA ARG A 79 8.43 -0.80 4.73
C ARG A 79 8.77 0.15 3.58
N PHE A 80 7.77 0.84 3.03
CA PHE A 80 7.99 1.75 1.91
C PHE A 80 8.78 3.00 2.32
N TRP A 81 8.53 3.53 3.53
CA TRP A 81 9.34 4.62 4.08
C TRP A 81 10.80 4.21 4.21
N LEU A 82 11.09 3.08 4.86
CA LEU A 82 12.45 2.60 5.06
C LEU A 82 13.16 2.28 3.74
N SER A 83 12.46 1.72 2.75
CA SER A 83 13.03 1.48 1.43
C SER A 83 13.48 2.78 0.77
N ARG A 84 12.58 3.78 0.69
CA ARG A 84 12.92 5.08 0.09
C ARG A 84 13.97 5.84 0.88
N LEU A 85 13.95 5.71 2.21
CA LEU A 85 14.94 6.34 3.08
C LEU A 85 16.31 5.74 2.83
N LYS A 86 16.39 4.41 2.71
CA LYS A 86 17.62 3.70 2.35
C LYS A 86 18.14 4.19 1.00
N ASP A 87 17.29 4.27 -0.02
CA ASP A 87 17.68 4.72 -1.36
C ASP A 87 18.20 6.18 -1.33
N LYS A 88 17.61 7.04 -0.49
CA LYS A 88 18.05 8.43 -0.30
C LYS A 88 19.37 8.56 0.46
N VAL A 89 19.62 7.74 1.49
CA VAL A 89 20.81 7.87 2.35
C VAL A 89 22.00 7.03 1.88
N LEU A 90 21.76 6.02 1.04
CA LEU A 90 22.77 5.12 0.47
C LEU A 90 22.57 5.01 -1.05
N PRO A 91 22.80 6.09 -1.82
CA PRO A 91 22.66 6.04 -3.27
C PRO A 91 23.66 5.05 -3.88
N ARG A 92 23.21 4.21 -4.81
CA ARG A 92 24.09 3.27 -5.51
C ARG A 92 24.91 4.01 -6.57
N GLU A 93 26.19 3.69 -6.69
CA GLU A 93 27.05 4.26 -7.72
C GLU A 93 26.52 3.91 -9.13
N GLY A 94 26.37 4.92 -9.98
CA GLY A 94 26.01 4.77 -11.40
C GLY A 94 24.51 4.69 -11.71
N GLU A 95 23.64 4.81 -10.71
CA GLU A 95 22.19 4.71 -10.91
C GLU A 95 21.59 6.11 -11.23
N LEU A 96 21.10 6.31 -12.46
CA LEU A 96 20.23 7.45 -12.84
C LEU A 96 18.80 7.22 -12.32
N THR A 97 18.66 6.77 -11.07
CA THR A 97 17.36 6.48 -10.47
C THR A 97 16.79 7.75 -9.83
N THR A 98 15.56 8.10 -10.23
CA THR A 98 14.79 9.14 -9.54
C THR A 98 14.52 8.68 -8.11
N ILE A 99 15.24 9.27 -7.14
CA ILE A 99 15.02 9.00 -5.73
C ILE A 99 13.65 9.58 -5.33
N LYS A 100 12.69 8.71 -5.06
CA LYS A 100 11.36 9.11 -4.56
C LYS A 100 11.49 9.68 -3.15
N ASP A 101 10.74 10.72 -2.83
CA ASP A 101 10.75 11.29 -1.48
C ASP A 101 10.28 10.24 -0.44
N PRO A 102 11.11 9.89 0.55
CA PRO A 102 10.70 8.99 1.63
C PRO A 102 9.63 9.58 2.54
N ASP A 103 9.56 10.91 2.69
CA ASP A 103 8.67 11.52 3.67
C ASP A 103 7.19 11.33 3.31
N VAL A 104 6.85 11.05 2.05
CA VAL A 104 5.50 10.62 1.65
C VAL A 104 5.02 9.44 2.50
N PHE A 105 5.80 8.36 2.59
CA PHE A 105 5.40 7.18 3.36
C PHE A 105 5.61 7.33 4.87
N LYS A 106 6.48 8.26 5.30
CA LYS A 106 6.55 8.70 6.70
C LYS A 106 5.23 9.35 7.13
N GLN A 107 4.66 10.24 6.31
CA GLN A 107 3.37 10.87 6.61
C GLN A 107 2.24 9.85 6.64
N VAL A 108 2.21 8.91 5.69
CA VAL A 108 1.24 7.80 5.71
C VAL A 108 1.34 6.97 7.01
N LEU A 109 2.56 6.64 7.44
CA LEU A 109 2.78 5.93 8.71
C LEU A 109 2.28 6.74 9.92
N LEU A 110 2.57 8.04 9.96
CA LEU A 110 2.13 8.92 11.04
C LEU A 110 0.61 9.08 11.05
N HIS A 111 -0.03 9.17 9.87
CA HIS A 111 -1.48 9.18 9.74
C HIS A 111 -2.09 7.91 10.35
N HIS A 112 -1.67 6.72 9.94
CA HIS A 112 -2.19 5.46 10.52
C HIS A 112 -1.93 5.28 12.02
N ARG A 113 -0.94 5.99 12.58
CA ARG A 113 -0.69 6.02 14.04
C ARG A 113 -1.67 6.94 14.77
N ALA A 114 -2.04 8.07 14.17
CA ALA A 114 -2.95 9.04 14.75
C ALA A 114 -4.42 8.66 14.52
N GLU A 115 -4.75 8.21 13.32
CA GLU A 115 -6.09 7.95 12.84
C GLU A 115 -6.09 6.64 12.02
N PRO A 116 -6.38 5.49 12.65
CA PRO A 116 -6.53 4.23 11.94
C PRO A 116 -7.70 4.29 10.96
N LEU A 117 -7.54 3.71 9.77
CA LEU A 117 -8.66 3.54 8.85
C LEU A 117 -9.78 2.71 9.49
N PRO A 118 -11.05 3.02 9.16
CA PRO A 118 -12.17 2.26 9.69
C PRO A 118 -12.13 0.80 9.23
N HIS A 119 -12.72 -0.07 10.04
CA HIS A 119 -12.91 -1.47 9.69
C HIS A 119 -14.08 -1.55 8.71
N PHE A 120 -13.78 -1.93 7.47
CA PHE A 120 -14.79 -2.23 6.47
C PHE A 120 -15.01 -3.74 6.49
N VAL A 121 -15.81 -4.18 7.48
CA VAL A 121 -16.30 -5.56 7.57
C VAL A 121 -17.37 -5.78 6.52
#